data_AF-A0A5N7Y527-F1
#
_entry.id   AF-A0A5N7Y527-F1
#
_cell.length_a   1.000
_cell.length_b   1.000
_cell.length_c   1.000
_cell.angle_alpha   90.00
_cell.angle_beta   90.00
_cell.angle_gamma   90.00
#
_symmetry.space_group_name_H-M   'P 1'
#
loop_
_entity.id
_entity.type
_entity.pdbx_description
1 polymer ?
#
loop_
_entity_poly.entity_id
_entity_poly.type
_entity_poly.pdbx_seq_one_letter_code
_entity_poly.pdbx_strand_id
1 'polypeptide(L)'
;MTDIPNSQILERIFQAHSKDKSKFPRMPNDYYVQYANFVNLLRADIYPQVDAGLASNSATPGYYTAHNAEHFDEVVRYAGDLLGASEANRDSWDVLSPYELYVLLVAIRIHDVGNLEGREQHEKKCFKFLNMYEQALGGDRAELKVIAKIAEAHGGKINGNKDTIHFLNPQEKVGNITIRPRLLASILRFADEICESRNRAATYALKRGALPPHSEIYHKYAAAIKSSHYGSSERRLTLEFQLEVNDVIRKWGKAILKTGDEVSLEEDYLIDEILDRLDKMNRERKYCNIYSRGVYAVESIRATIRVVDDELDTLEEIPVPELMDAGYPDEDNGKLRDKDGLRAYCGEALAAKMKDRT
;
A
#
# COMPACT_ATOMS: atom_id res chain seq x y z
N MET A 1 -19.67 12.52 -21.21
CA MET A 1 -18.36 12.52 -20.52
C MET A 1 -18.16 11.13 -19.99
N THR A 2 -16.98 10.55 -20.16
CA THR A 2 -16.65 9.30 -19.48
C THR A 2 -16.23 9.67 -18.07
N ASP A 3 -17.12 9.48 -17.10
CA ASP A 3 -16.80 9.71 -15.69
C ASP A 3 -16.29 8.42 -15.04
N ILE A 4 -15.47 8.58 -14.02
CA ILE A 4 -14.94 7.49 -13.20
C ILE A 4 -15.91 7.30 -12.03
N PRO A 5 -16.49 6.10 -11.84
CA PRO A 5 -17.31 5.81 -10.67
C PRO A 5 -16.50 6.00 -9.39
N ASN A 6 -17.10 6.64 -8.37
CA ASN A 6 -16.48 6.92 -7.08
C ASN A 6 -15.13 7.65 -7.17
N SER A 7 -15.04 8.64 -8.06
CA SER A 7 -13.80 9.40 -8.26
C SER A 7 -13.27 10.01 -6.97
N GLN A 8 -11.99 9.77 -6.71
CA GLN A 8 -11.25 10.29 -5.57
C GLN A 8 -10.80 11.73 -5.82
N ILE A 9 -10.40 12.45 -4.77
CA ILE A 9 -10.09 13.88 -4.87
C ILE A 9 -8.98 14.18 -5.89
N LEU A 10 -7.91 13.36 -5.96
CA LEU A 10 -6.85 13.53 -6.95
C LEU A 10 -7.34 13.39 -8.40
N GLU A 11 -8.30 12.50 -8.66
CA GLU A 11 -8.87 12.32 -9.99
C GLU A 11 -9.74 13.53 -10.38
N ARG A 12 -10.46 14.12 -9.42
CA ARG A 12 -11.26 15.34 -9.64
C ARG A 12 -10.40 16.57 -9.87
N ILE A 13 -9.25 16.66 -9.19
CA ILE A 13 -8.22 17.66 -9.45
C ILE A 13 -7.66 17.45 -10.86
N PHE A 14 -7.27 16.23 -11.20
CA PHE A 14 -6.78 15.92 -12.54
C PHE A 14 -7.80 16.26 -13.64
N GLN A 15 -9.09 15.95 -13.44
CA GLN A 15 -10.17 16.33 -14.35
C GLN A 15 -10.26 17.86 -14.55
N ALA A 16 -10.12 18.65 -13.48
CA ALA A 16 -10.18 20.11 -13.58
C ALA A 16 -8.99 20.68 -14.35
N HIS A 17 -7.78 20.19 -14.05
CA HIS A 17 -6.53 20.73 -14.57
C HIS A 17 -6.12 20.17 -15.95
N SER A 18 -6.64 19.00 -16.33
CA SER A 18 -6.41 18.38 -17.66
C SER A 18 -7.04 19.14 -18.83
N LYS A 19 -7.83 20.18 -18.55
CA LYS A 19 -8.40 21.08 -19.56
C LYS A 19 -7.33 21.94 -20.22
N ASP A 20 -6.27 22.30 -19.50
CA ASP A 20 -5.12 22.99 -20.07
C ASP A 20 -4.20 22.01 -20.80
N LYS A 21 -4.47 21.80 -22.10
CA LYS A 21 -3.72 20.87 -22.94
C LYS A 21 -2.25 21.26 -23.13
N SER A 22 -1.85 22.51 -22.84
CA SER A 22 -0.46 22.96 -22.93
C SER A 22 0.45 22.33 -21.86
N LYS A 23 -0.15 21.75 -20.80
CA LYS A 23 0.56 21.09 -19.70
C LYS A 23 0.87 19.62 -19.96
N PHE A 24 0.56 19.12 -21.16
CA PHE A 24 0.75 17.74 -21.56
C PHE A 24 1.70 17.65 -22.76
N PRO A 25 2.47 16.56 -22.89
CA PRO A 25 3.50 16.47 -23.93
C PRO A 25 2.93 16.25 -25.33
N ARG A 26 1.66 15.84 -25.46
CA ARG A 26 1.04 15.46 -26.74
C ARG A 26 -0.30 16.16 -26.93
N MET A 27 -0.37 17.06 -27.91
CA MET A 27 -1.63 17.61 -28.41
C MET A 27 -2.03 16.88 -29.70
N PRO A 28 -3.33 16.57 -29.94
CA PRO A 28 -4.51 17.02 -29.20
C PRO A 28 -5.06 16.00 -28.16
N ASN A 29 -4.21 15.10 -27.63
CA ASN A 29 -4.67 14.03 -26.74
C ASN A 29 -5.44 14.55 -25.52
N ASP A 30 -6.59 13.94 -25.24
CA ASP A 30 -7.31 14.16 -24.00
C ASP A 30 -6.88 13.14 -22.93
N TYR A 31 -5.89 13.53 -22.15
CA TYR A 31 -5.30 12.70 -21.10
C TYR A 31 -6.30 12.29 -20.01
N TYR A 32 -7.32 13.10 -19.69
CA TYR A 32 -8.34 12.69 -18.73
C TYR A 32 -9.28 11.67 -19.32
N VAL A 33 -9.73 11.85 -20.57
CA VAL A 33 -10.57 10.85 -21.25
C VAL A 33 -9.82 9.53 -21.41
N GLN A 34 -8.53 9.57 -21.77
CA GLN A 34 -7.68 8.36 -21.82
C GLN A 34 -7.62 7.66 -20.46
N TYR A 35 -7.32 8.41 -19.40
CA TYR A 35 -7.28 7.88 -18.04
C TYR A 35 -8.62 7.27 -17.62
N ALA A 36 -9.73 8.00 -17.77
CA ALA A 36 -11.05 7.55 -17.36
C ALA A 36 -11.50 6.29 -18.13
N ASN A 37 -11.28 6.26 -19.45
CA ASN A 37 -11.56 5.08 -20.26
C ASN A 37 -10.71 3.88 -19.81
N PHE A 38 -9.43 4.10 -19.51
CA PHE A 38 -8.54 3.05 -19.03
C PHE A 38 -8.97 2.52 -17.66
N VAL A 39 -9.31 3.38 -16.70
CA VAL A 39 -9.83 2.96 -15.39
C VAL A 39 -11.12 2.15 -15.54
N ASN A 40 -12.04 2.58 -16.40
CA ASN A 40 -13.28 1.86 -16.65
C ASN A 40 -13.03 0.47 -17.27
N LEU A 41 -12.05 0.36 -18.18
CA LEU A 41 -11.61 -0.92 -18.71
C LEU A 41 -11.03 -1.81 -17.60
N LEU A 42 -10.14 -1.28 -16.76
CA LEU A 42 -9.54 -2.04 -15.66
C LEU A 42 -10.60 -2.58 -14.70
N ARG A 43 -11.58 -1.76 -14.33
CA ARG A 43 -12.69 -2.16 -13.46
C ARG A 43 -13.57 -3.24 -14.07
N ALA A 44 -13.84 -3.16 -15.38
CA ALA A 44 -14.70 -4.11 -16.07
C ALA A 44 -14.00 -5.46 -16.27
N ASP A 45 -12.75 -5.44 -16.73
CA ASP A 45 -12.14 -6.63 -17.32
C ASP A 45 -10.99 -7.21 -16.48
N ILE A 46 -10.31 -6.39 -15.66
CA ILE A 46 -9.02 -6.75 -15.07
C ILE A 46 -9.10 -6.91 -13.56
N TYR A 47 -9.51 -5.88 -12.83
CA TYR A 47 -9.60 -5.89 -11.36
C TYR A 47 -10.44 -7.05 -10.81
N PRO A 48 -11.56 -7.48 -11.43
CA PRO A 48 -12.31 -8.64 -10.95
C PRO A 48 -11.53 -9.97 -10.96
N GLN A 49 -10.42 -10.04 -11.72
CA GLN A 49 -9.63 -11.27 -11.91
C GLN A 49 -8.32 -11.27 -11.11
N VAL A 50 -7.89 -10.13 -10.55
CA VAL A 50 -6.57 -10.00 -9.91
C VAL A 50 -6.43 -10.97 -8.73
N ASP A 51 -7.41 -11.02 -7.83
CA ASP A 51 -7.35 -11.91 -6.66
C ASP A 51 -7.36 -13.40 -7.05
N ALA A 52 -8.14 -13.77 -8.07
CA ALA A 52 -8.19 -15.14 -8.57
C ALA A 52 -6.86 -15.54 -9.23
N GLY A 53 -6.26 -14.65 -10.01
CA GLY A 53 -4.95 -14.84 -10.60
C GLY A 53 -3.86 -14.95 -9.54
N LEU A 54 -3.89 -14.08 -8.52
CA LEU A 54 -2.96 -14.10 -7.41
C LEU A 54 -3.04 -15.42 -6.63
N ALA A 55 -4.25 -15.87 -6.33
CA ALA A 55 -4.49 -17.12 -5.62
C ALA A 55 -4.01 -18.36 -6.40
N SER A 56 -4.24 -18.40 -7.71
CA SER A 56 -4.01 -19.60 -8.54
C SER A 56 -2.62 -19.67 -9.18
N ASN A 57 -2.02 -18.53 -9.54
CA ASN A 57 -0.78 -18.46 -10.32
C ASN A 57 0.47 -18.19 -9.48
N SER A 58 0.34 -17.94 -8.17
CA SER A 58 1.49 -17.78 -7.28
C SER A 58 2.22 -19.11 -7.05
N ALA A 59 3.53 -19.06 -6.80
CA ALA A 59 4.33 -20.26 -6.55
C ALA A 59 3.84 -21.06 -5.33
N THR A 60 3.24 -20.36 -4.37
CA THR A 60 2.41 -20.95 -3.32
C THR A 60 0.97 -20.51 -3.53
N PRO A 61 0.10 -21.36 -4.09
CA PRO A 61 -1.32 -21.07 -4.19
C PRO A 61 -1.94 -20.88 -2.81
N GLY A 62 -2.79 -19.87 -2.66
CA GLY A 62 -3.30 -19.45 -1.36
C GLY A 62 -4.51 -18.55 -1.49
N TYR A 63 -4.98 -18.02 -0.35
CA TYR A 63 -6.05 -17.04 -0.33
C TYR A 63 -5.48 -15.76 0.26
N TYR A 64 -5.20 -14.77 -0.58
CA TYR A 64 -4.52 -13.54 -0.17
C TYR A 64 -5.55 -12.48 0.26
N THR A 65 -5.09 -11.47 1.01
CA THR A 65 -5.87 -10.24 1.25
C THR A 65 -6.24 -9.58 -0.07
N ALA A 66 -7.37 -8.86 -0.11
CA ALA A 66 -7.92 -8.35 -1.36
C ALA A 66 -6.97 -7.35 -2.08
N HIS A 67 -6.89 -7.49 -3.40
CA HIS A 67 -6.25 -6.60 -4.39
C HIS A 67 -7.27 -6.25 -5.49
N ASN A 68 -8.51 -5.99 -5.07
CA ASN A 68 -9.66 -5.65 -5.91
C ASN A 68 -9.65 -4.17 -6.30
N ALA A 69 -10.71 -3.72 -7.01
CA ALA A 69 -10.83 -2.35 -7.49
C ALA A 69 -10.77 -1.32 -6.35
N GLU A 70 -11.32 -1.67 -5.19
CA GLU A 70 -11.33 -0.85 -3.98
C GLU A 70 -9.92 -0.58 -3.47
N HIS A 71 -9.01 -1.56 -3.49
CA HIS A 71 -7.60 -1.35 -3.13
C HIS A 71 -6.97 -0.23 -3.95
N PHE A 72 -7.12 -0.27 -5.29
CA PHE A 72 -6.60 0.78 -6.15
C PHE A 72 -7.21 2.16 -5.87
N ASP A 73 -8.50 2.22 -5.49
CA ASP A 73 -9.15 3.47 -5.08
C ASP A 73 -8.60 3.99 -3.75
N GLU A 74 -8.35 3.10 -2.78
CA GLU A 74 -7.72 3.46 -1.51
C GLU A 74 -6.31 4.03 -1.73
N VAL A 75 -5.50 3.45 -2.62
CA VAL A 75 -4.17 4.00 -2.94
C VAL A 75 -4.28 5.40 -3.54
N VAL A 76 -5.26 5.67 -4.44
CA VAL A 76 -5.49 7.04 -4.96
C VAL A 76 -5.91 7.99 -3.83
N ARG A 77 -6.76 7.54 -2.91
CA ARG A 77 -7.19 8.35 -1.76
C ARG A 77 -6.01 8.71 -0.87
N TYR A 78 -5.21 7.74 -0.44
CA TYR A 78 -4.06 7.97 0.43
C TYR A 78 -2.98 8.81 -0.25
N ALA A 79 -2.76 8.65 -1.56
CA ALA A 79 -1.90 9.56 -2.31
C ALA A 79 -2.42 11.01 -2.24
N GLY A 80 -3.75 11.20 -2.27
CA GLY A 80 -4.38 12.50 -2.05
C GLY A 80 -4.15 13.04 -0.64
N ASP A 81 -4.35 12.21 0.38
CA ASP A 81 -4.14 12.57 1.78
C ASP A 81 -2.68 13.00 2.02
N LEU A 82 -1.71 12.25 1.50
CA LEU A 82 -0.28 12.58 1.58
C LEU A 82 0.03 13.96 0.98
N LEU A 83 -0.61 14.29 -0.14
CA LEU A 83 -0.41 15.56 -0.85
C LEU A 83 -1.30 16.69 -0.33
N GLY A 84 -2.12 16.45 0.71
CA GLY A 84 -3.05 17.44 1.24
C GLY A 84 -4.14 17.85 0.24
N ALA A 85 -4.53 16.95 -0.66
CA ALA A 85 -5.58 17.19 -1.64
C ALA A 85 -6.94 17.31 -0.95
N SER A 86 -7.71 18.34 -1.31
CA SER A 86 -9.06 18.56 -0.80
C SER A 86 -9.91 19.29 -1.84
N GLU A 87 -11.23 19.27 -1.68
CA GLU A 87 -12.10 20.07 -2.56
C GLU A 87 -11.77 21.57 -2.47
N ALA A 88 -11.26 22.04 -1.32
CA ALA A 88 -10.92 23.43 -1.10
C ALA A 88 -9.72 23.94 -1.92
N ASN A 89 -8.78 23.05 -2.29
CA ASN A 89 -7.63 23.40 -3.11
C ASN A 89 -7.69 22.84 -4.53
N ARG A 90 -8.86 22.36 -4.97
CA ARG A 90 -9.01 21.71 -6.28
C ARG A 90 -8.59 22.61 -7.43
N ASP A 91 -9.09 23.85 -7.47
CA ASP A 91 -8.83 24.78 -8.56
C ASP A 91 -7.48 25.49 -8.42
N SER A 92 -6.97 25.62 -7.20
CA SER A 92 -5.68 26.26 -6.88
C SER A 92 -4.51 25.27 -6.77
N TRP A 93 -4.72 24.00 -7.14
CA TRP A 93 -3.72 22.94 -7.01
C TRP A 93 -2.43 23.25 -7.76
N ASP A 94 -1.30 23.16 -7.04
CA ASP A 94 0.04 23.44 -7.56
C ASP A 94 1.12 22.43 -7.10
N VAL A 95 0.74 21.41 -6.31
CA VAL A 95 1.66 20.44 -5.72
C VAL A 95 2.33 19.55 -6.78
N LEU A 96 1.52 19.01 -7.69
CA LEU A 96 1.94 18.23 -8.84
C LEU A 96 1.42 18.87 -10.12
N SER A 97 2.24 18.90 -11.17
CA SER A 97 1.76 19.35 -12.48
C SER A 97 0.64 18.44 -13.02
N PRO A 98 -0.21 18.92 -13.93
CA PRO A 98 -1.30 18.10 -14.49
C PRO A 98 -0.82 16.79 -15.12
N TYR A 99 0.38 16.81 -15.72
CA TYR A 99 0.99 15.62 -16.30
C TYR A 99 1.60 14.68 -15.24
N GLU A 100 2.20 15.21 -14.18
CA GLU A 100 2.63 14.38 -13.04
C GLU A 100 1.45 13.68 -12.36
N LEU A 101 0.29 14.36 -12.25
CA LEU A 101 -0.95 13.74 -11.77
C LEU A 101 -1.38 12.58 -12.67
N TYR A 102 -1.38 12.77 -14.00
CA TYR A 102 -1.68 11.69 -14.93
C TYR A 102 -0.74 10.49 -14.74
N VAL A 103 0.57 10.73 -14.72
CA VAL A 103 1.59 9.68 -14.56
C VAL A 103 1.41 8.93 -13.24
N LEU A 104 1.21 9.64 -12.12
CA LEU A 104 0.96 9.05 -10.81
C LEU A 104 -0.31 8.20 -10.81
N LEU A 105 -1.42 8.75 -11.33
CA LEU A 105 -2.70 8.06 -11.35
C LEU A 105 -2.66 6.80 -12.21
N VAL A 106 -2.03 6.82 -13.38
CA VAL A 106 -1.85 5.61 -14.20
C VAL A 106 -0.95 4.60 -13.48
N ALA A 107 0.16 5.06 -12.86
CA ALA A 107 1.06 4.18 -12.12
C ALA A 107 0.34 3.49 -10.94
N ILE A 108 -0.48 4.22 -10.18
CA ILE A 108 -1.33 3.64 -9.13
C ILE A 108 -2.25 2.58 -9.70
N ARG A 109 -2.95 2.86 -10.81
CA ARG A 109 -3.95 1.95 -11.37
C ARG A 109 -3.38 0.62 -11.89
N ILE A 110 -2.05 0.51 -12.05
CA ILE A 110 -1.38 -0.66 -12.60
C ILE A 110 -0.34 -1.30 -11.67
N HIS A 111 -0.01 -0.71 -10.52
CA HIS A 111 1.10 -1.20 -9.68
C HIS A 111 0.99 -2.69 -9.32
N ASP A 112 -0.23 -3.15 -9.03
CA ASP A 112 -0.53 -4.51 -8.59
C ASP A 112 -1.19 -5.42 -9.63
N VAL A 113 -1.44 -4.95 -10.86
CA VAL A 113 -2.11 -5.78 -11.90
C VAL A 113 -1.28 -7.00 -12.29
N GLY A 114 0.03 -6.97 -12.05
CA GLY A 114 0.92 -8.12 -12.25
C GLY A 114 0.56 -9.34 -11.39
N ASN A 115 -0.19 -9.16 -10.30
CA ASN A 115 -0.67 -10.24 -9.45
C ASN A 115 -1.64 -11.18 -10.17
N LEU A 116 -2.25 -10.74 -11.29
CA LEU A 116 -3.01 -11.62 -12.20
C LEU A 116 -2.18 -12.83 -12.66
N GLU A 117 -0.88 -12.64 -12.86
CA GLU A 117 0.07 -13.69 -13.26
C GLU A 117 0.86 -14.26 -12.07
N GLY A 118 0.35 -14.12 -10.84
CA GLY A 118 0.99 -14.58 -9.60
C GLY A 118 1.87 -13.53 -8.92
N ARG A 119 2.12 -13.75 -7.62
CA ARG A 119 2.80 -12.81 -6.70
C ARG A 119 4.26 -12.57 -7.04
N GLU A 120 4.94 -13.59 -7.56
CA GLU A 120 6.38 -13.54 -7.80
C GLU A 120 6.70 -12.52 -8.89
N GLN A 121 7.50 -11.52 -8.53
CA GLN A 121 7.94 -10.45 -9.43
C GLN A 121 6.77 -9.73 -10.12
N HIS A 122 5.60 -9.65 -9.46
CA HIS A 122 4.42 -8.99 -10.02
C HIS A 122 4.71 -7.53 -10.39
N GLU A 123 5.55 -6.85 -9.60
CA GLU A 123 5.93 -5.46 -9.81
C GLU A 123 6.55 -5.24 -11.19
N LYS A 124 7.25 -6.24 -11.74
CA LYS A 124 7.96 -6.16 -13.04
C LYS A 124 7.04 -6.32 -14.25
N LYS A 125 5.77 -6.66 -14.04
CA LYS A 125 4.81 -6.95 -15.12
C LYS A 125 4.06 -5.69 -15.60
N CYS A 126 4.24 -4.56 -14.92
CA CYS A 126 3.62 -3.27 -15.23
C CYS A 126 3.78 -2.85 -16.70
N PHE A 127 4.99 -2.88 -17.25
CA PHE A 127 5.22 -2.45 -18.63
C PHE A 127 4.57 -3.39 -19.65
N LYS A 128 4.69 -4.71 -19.44
CA LYS A 128 4.03 -5.72 -20.29
C LYS A 128 2.52 -5.43 -20.35
N PHE A 129 1.93 -5.15 -19.19
CA PHE A 129 0.51 -4.85 -19.08
C PHE A 129 0.11 -3.55 -19.79
N LEU A 130 0.77 -2.42 -19.49
CA LEU A 130 0.50 -1.14 -20.15
C LEU A 130 0.64 -1.24 -21.67
N ASN A 131 1.59 -2.04 -22.15
CA ASN A 131 1.81 -2.25 -23.56
C ASN A 131 0.66 -2.96 -24.29
N MET A 132 -0.13 -3.79 -23.59
CA MET A 132 -1.33 -4.41 -24.17
C MET A 132 -2.45 -3.38 -24.44
N TYR A 133 -2.47 -2.31 -23.65
CA TYR A 133 -3.47 -1.23 -23.73
C TYR A 133 -2.88 0.07 -24.31
N GLU A 134 -1.78 -0.06 -25.05
CA GLU A 134 -1.01 1.06 -25.59
C GLU A 134 -1.91 2.07 -26.32
N GLN A 135 -2.82 1.58 -27.16
CA GLN A 135 -3.73 2.43 -27.94
C GLN A 135 -4.76 3.19 -27.06
N ALA A 136 -5.24 2.57 -25.98
CA ALA A 136 -6.15 3.22 -25.03
C ALA A 136 -5.47 4.37 -24.26
N LEU A 137 -4.15 4.29 -24.10
CA LEU A 137 -3.30 5.29 -23.44
C LEU A 137 -2.55 6.18 -24.45
N GLY A 138 -3.10 6.31 -25.66
CA GLY A 138 -2.64 7.27 -26.65
C GLY A 138 -1.43 6.83 -27.49
N GLY A 139 -0.91 5.61 -27.34
CA GLY A 139 0.01 5.03 -28.33
C GLY A 139 1.50 5.39 -28.20
N ASP A 140 1.97 5.89 -27.05
CA ASP A 140 3.40 6.20 -26.85
C ASP A 140 4.05 5.23 -25.86
N ARG A 141 4.75 4.24 -26.39
CA ARG A 141 5.46 3.22 -25.60
C ARG A 141 6.56 3.80 -24.72
N ALA A 142 7.18 4.91 -25.12
CA ALA A 142 8.23 5.52 -24.32
C ALA A 142 7.63 6.13 -23.04
N GLU A 143 6.53 6.89 -23.18
CA GLU A 143 5.73 7.39 -22.05
C GLU A 143 5.27 6.24 -21.14
N LEU A 144 4.70 5.17 -21.72
CA LEU A 144 4.26 4.01 -20.94
C LEU A 144 5.40 3.32 -20.20
N LYS A 145 6.62 3.31 -20.77
CA LYS A 145 7.79 2.76 -20.09
C LYS A 145 8.22 3.59 -18.90
N VAL A 146 8.08 4.92 -18.96
CA VAL A 146 8.33 5.81 -17.82
C VAL A 146 7.34 5.57 -16.70
N ILE A 147 6.03 5.52 -17.03
CA ILE A 147 4.97 5.23 -16.05
C ILE A 147 5.18 3.85 -15.42
N ALA A 148 5.50 2.83 -16.23
CA ALA A 148 5.78 1.49 -15.75
C ALA A 148 6.95 1.44 -14.75
N LYS A 149 8.05 2.16 -15.00
CA LYS A 149 9.19 2.21 -14.08
C LYS A 149 8.82 2.82 -12.72
N ILE A 150 7.96 3.83 -12.71
CA ILE A 150 7.45 4.45 -11.47
C ILE A 150 6.61 3.42 -10.70
N ALA A 151 5.71 2.72 -11.38
CA ALA A 151 4.91 1.66 -10.77
C ALA A 151 5.76 0.48 -10.28
N GLU A 152 6.72 0.01 -11.08
CA GLU A 152 7.68 -1.06 -10.76
C GLU A 152 8.46 -0.77 -9.45
N ALA A 153 8.69 0.50 -9.12
CA ALA A 153 9.45 0.90 -7.94
C ALA A 153 8.69 0.79 -6.60
N HIS A 154 7.37 0.51 -6.61
CA HIS A 154 6.60 0.37 -5.38
C HIS A 154 7.07 -0.84 -4.52
N GLY A 155 7.64 -1.87 -5.16
CA GLY A 155 8.06 -3.09 -4.47
C GLY A 155 9.28 -3.77 -5.10
N GLY A 156 9.54 -5.00 -4.65
CA GLY A 156 10.54 -5.88 -5.27
C GLY A 156 12.00 -5.47 -5.03
N LYS A 157 12.84 -5.80 -6.01
CA LYS A 157 14.29 -5.54 -6.01
C LYS A 157 14.78 -5.14 -7.41
N ILE A 158 15.67 -4.15 -7.47
CA ILE A 158 16.42 -3.78 -8.66
C ILE A 158 17.89 -4.12 -8.42
N ASN A 159 18.48 -4.96 -9.28
CA ASN A 159 19.86 -5.44 -9.14
C ASN A 159 20.16 -6.04 -7.74
N GLY A 160 19.18 -6.75 -7.16
CA GLY A 160 19.28 -7.34 -5.83
C GLY A 160 19.04 -6.38 -4.65
N ASN A 161 18.91 -5.07 -4.91
CA ASN A 161 18.71 -4.03 -3.89
C ASN A 161 17.22 -3.68 -3.74
N LYS A 162 16.76 -3.48 -2.49
CA LYS A 162 15.40 -3.03 -2.15
C LYS A 162 15.19 -1.52 -2.29
N ASP A 163 16.27 -0.75 -2.46
CA ASP A 163 16.23 0.68 -2.77
C ASP A 163 15.87 0.90 -4.25
N THR A 164 14.60 0.66 -4.60
CA THR A 164 14.13 0.70 -5.99
C THR A 164 13.93 2.12 -6.52
N ILE A 165 13.50 3.08 -5.67
CA ILE A 165 13.28 4.48 -6.05
C ILE A 165 14.61 5.16 -6.44
N HIS A 166 15.73 4.81 -5.80
CA HIS A 166 17.04 5.37 -6.14
C HIS A 166 17.41 5.16 -7.62
N PHE A 167 17.01 4.05 -8.23
CA PHE A 167 17.33 3.74 -9.62
C PHE A 167 16.51 4.54 -10.64
N LEU A 168 15.48 5.27 -10.20
CA LEU A 168 14.75 6.19 -11.06
C LEU A 168 15.54 7.48 -11.25
N ASN A 169 15.32 8.15 -12.39
CA ASN A 169 15.87 9.49 -12.61
C ASN A 169 15.22 10.48 -11.62
N PRO A 170 15.98 11.41 -11.02
CA PRO A 170 15.39 12.49 -10.21
C PRO A 170 14.43 13.37 -11.02
N GLN A 171 14.76 13.61 -12.28
CA GLN A 171 13.95 14.32 -13.26
C GLN A 171 14.00 13.59 -14.58
N GLU A 172 12.87 13.53 -15.29
CA GLU A 172 12.77 12.91 -16.60
C GLU A 172 11.93 13.78 -17.52
N LYS A 173 12.38 13.92 -18.77
CA LYS A 173 11.71 14.75 -19.77
C LYS A 173 10.89 13.83 -20.69
N VAL A 174 9.59 14.08 -20.75
CA VAL A 174 8.68 13.44 -21.72
C VAL A 174 8.19 14.52 -22.67
N GLY A 175 8.61 14.46 -23.92
CA GLY A 175 8.39 15.55 -24.87
C GLY A 175 9.02 16.86 -24.38
N ASN A 176 8.21 17.88 -24.14
CA ASN A 176 8.60 19.17 -23.57
C ASN A 176 8.30 19.33 -22.07
N ILE A 177 7.67 18.33 -21.43
CA ILE A 177 7.29 18.36 -20.02
C ILE A 177 8.35 17.64 -19.18
N THR A 178 8.66 18.17 -18.00
CA THR A 178 9.55 17.52 -17.03
C THR A 178 8.71 16.96 -15.88
N ILE A 179 8.98 15.73 -15.49
CA ILE A 179 8.37 15.07 -14.32
C ILE A 179 9.45 14.71 -13.29
N ARG A 180 9.02 14.38 -12.06
CA ARG A 180 9.89 13.93 -10.96
C ARG A 180 9.65 12.46 -10.60
N PRO A 181 10.21 11.47 -11.33
CA PRO A 181 9.89 10.06 -11.13
C PRO A 181 10.10 9.55 -9.70
N ARG A 182 11.19 9.96 -9.03
CA ARG A 182 11.47 9.57 -7.63
C ARG A 182 10.39 10.03 -6.66
N LEU A 183 9.89 11.26 -6.84
CA LEU A 183 8.78 11.79 -6.04
C LEU A 183 7.51 10.96 -6.29
N LEU A 184 7.13 10.76 -7.55
CA LEU A 184 5.91 10.02 -7.90
C LEU A 184 5.94 8.58 -7.37
N ALA A 185 7.09 7.91 -7.47
CA ALA A 185 7.28 6.57 -6.91
C ALA A 185 7.19 6.55 -5.39
N SER A 186 7.73 7.57 -4.69
CA SER A 186 7.61 7.67 -3.23
C SER A 186 6.17 7.87 -2.76
N ILE A 187 5.39 8.67 -3.49
CA ILE A 187 3.95 8.87 -3.20
C ILE A 187 3.21 7.55 -3.36
N LEU A 188 3.37 6.88 -4.51
CA LEU A 188 2.72 5.59 -4.78
C LEU A 188 3.10 4.54 -3.72
N ARG A 189 4.40 4.33 -3.49
CA ARG A 189 4.90 3.31 -2.57
C ARG A 189 4.39 3.51 -1.15
N PHE A 190 4.41 4.74 -0.64
CA PHE A 190 3.93 4.98 0.71
C PHE A 190 2.41 4.96 0.80
N ALA A 191 1.69 5.45 -0.22
CA ALA A 191 0.23 5.37 -0.28
C ALA A 191 -0.25 3.91 -0.26
N ASP A 192 0.40 3.02 -1.01
CA ASP A 192 0.14 1.58 -1.01
C ASP A 192 0.45 0.93 0.35
N GLU A 193 1.56 1.32 1.00
CA GLU A 193 1.91 0.79 2.33
C GLU A 193 0.87 1.15 3.41
N ILE A 194 0.29 2.35 3.35
CA ILE A 194 -0.62 2.86 4.40
C ILE A 194 -2.10 2.62 4.09
N CYS A 195 -2.43 2.08 2.92
CA CYS A 195 -3.81 1.80 2.52
C CYS A 195 -4.39 0.51 3.12
N GLU A 196 -3.72 -0.07 4.11
CA GLU A 196 -4.21 -1.23 4.83
C GLU A 196 -5.54 -0.92 5.54
N SER A 197 -6.53 -1.79 5.33
CA SER A 197 -7.87 -1.64 5.87
C SER A 197 -8.50 -3.00 6.17
N ARG A 198 -9.49 -3.03 7.07
CA ARG A 198 -10.21 -4.26 7.40
C ARG A 198 -10.96 -4.87 6.24
N ASN A 199 -11.27 -4.08 5.23
CA ASN A 199 -12.02 -4.51 4.05
C ASN A 199 -11.19 -5.46 3.19
N ARG A 200 -9.86 -5.50 3.37
CA ARG A 200 -8.98 -6.46 2.70
C ARG A 200 -9.09 -7.89 3.26
N ALA A 201 -9.69 -8.07 4.44
CA ALA A 201 -9.82 -9.37 5.08
C ALA A 201 -10.99 -10.19 4.52
N ALA A 202 -10.75 -11.47 4.25
CA ALA A 202 -11.77 -12.44 3.85
C ALA A 202 -12.58 -12.91 5.07
N THR A 203 -13.32 -11.97 5.69
CA THR A 203 -13.94 -12.14 7.01
C THR A 203 -14.81 -13.40 7.11
N TYR A 204 -15.58 -13.73 6.07
CA TYR A 204 -16.41 -14.94 6.07
C TYR A 204 -15.57 -16.22 6.12
N ALA A 205 -14.56 -16.34 5.24
CA ALA A 205 -13.66 -17.50 5.22
C ALA A 205 -12.86 -17.62 6.52
N LEU A 206 -12.39 -16.48 7.04
CA LEU A 206 -11.65 -16.40 8.29
C LEU A 206 -12.47 -16.91 9.48
N LYS A 207 -13.73 -16.46 9.64
CA LYS A 207 -14.63 -16.90 10.72
C LYS A 207 -15.01 -18.38 10.65
N ARG A 208 -14.93 -18.98 9.46
CA ARG A 208 -15.25 -20.39 9.23
C ARG A 208 -14.05 -21.32 9.30
N GLY A 209 -12.83 -20.79 9.52
CA GLY A 209 -11.59 -21.58 9.45
C GLY A 209 -11.39 -22.20 8.06
N ALA A 210 -11.84 -21.49 7.01
CA ALA A 210 -11.80 -21.98 5.62
C ALA A 210 -10.62 -21.39 4.82
N LEU A 211 -9.76 -20.60 5.45
CA LEU A 211 -8.56 -20.09 4.82
C LEU A 211 -7.46 -21.16 4.82
N PRO A 212 -6.59 -21.19 3.79
CA PRO A 212 -5.36 -21.96 3.88
C PRO A 212 -4.53 -21.51 5.09
N PRO A 213 -3.95 -22.44 5.88
CA PRO A 213 -3.24 -22.07 7.12
C PRO A 213 -2.17 -21.00 6.90
N HIS A 214 -1.37 -21.10 5.84
CA HIS A 214 -0.32 -20.14 5.50
C HIS A 214 -0.82 -18.74 5.09
N SER A 215 -2.13 -18.49 5.08
CA SER A 215 -2.74 -17.20 4.77
C SER A 215 -3.45 -16.55 5.97
N GLU A 216 -3.63 -17.28 7.07
CA GLU A 216 -4.52 -16.88 8.16
C GLU A 216 -4.10 -15.58 8.84
N ILE A 217 -2.81 -15.45 9.19
CA ILE A 217 -2.34 -14.32 9.97
C ILE A 217 -2.48 -12.98 9.23
N TYR A 218 -2.35 -12.98 7.90
CA TYR A 218 -2.51 -11.76 7.10
C TYR A 218 -3.97 -11.28 7.08
N HIS A 219 -4.92 -12.22 7.05
CA HIS A 219 -6.33 -11.87 7.17
C HIS A 219 -6.71 -11.47 8.59
N LYS A 220 -6.09 -12.07 9.61
CA LYS A 220 -6.24 -11.62 11.01
C LYS A 220 -5.69 -10.21 11.23
N TYR A 221 -4.51 -9.93 10.69
CA TYR A 221 -3.91 -8.60 10.69
C TYR A 221 -4.86 -7.57 10.09
N ALA A 222 -5.33 -7.81 8.86
CA ALA A 222 -6.26 -6.89 8.21
C ALA A 222 -7.57 -6.73 9.02
N ALA A 223 -8.17 -7.82 9.48
CA ALA A 223 -9.42 -7.80 10.25
C ALA A 223 -9.32 -7.02 11.57
N ALA A 224 -8.14 -6.99 12.19
CA ALA A 224 -7.86 -6.28 13.43
C ALA A 224 -7.80 -4.75 13.27
N ILE A 225 -7.58 -4.24 12.05
CA ILE A 225 -7.53 -2.79 11.78
C ILE A 225 -8.93 -2.20 11.99
N LYS A 226 -9.04 -1.19 12.86
CA LYS A 226 -10.26 -0.41 13.06
C LYS A 226 -10.25 0.87 12.26
N SER A 227 -9.13 1.56 12.23
CA SER A 227 -8.93 2.76 11.43
C SER A 227 -7.47 2.91 11.01
N SER A 228 -7.28 3.46 9.80
CA SER A 228 -6.02 3.98 9.30
C SER A 228 -6.31 5.36 8.71
N HIS A 229 -5.59 6.38 9.17
CA HIS A 229 -5.80 7.75 8.72
C HIS A 229 -4.51 8.54 8.75
N TYR A 230 -4.20 9.22 7.64
CA TYR A 230 -3.11 10.17 7.56
C TYR A 230 -3.65 11.60 7.68
N GLY A 231 -3.26 12.30 8.74
CA GLY A 231 -3.58 13.72 8.93
C GLY A 231 -2.53 14.60 8.27
N SER A 232 -2.86 15.24 7.15
CA SER A 232 -1.90 16.06 6.38
C SER A 232 -1.37 17.28 7.13
N SER A 233 -2.19 17.89 8.01
CA SER A 233 -1.79 18.99 8.89
C SER A 233 -0.82 18.56 9.98
N GLU A 234 -1.05 17.38 10.55
CA GLU A 234 -0.22 16.78 11.61
C GLU A 234 1.00 16.04 11.05
N ARG A 235 0.97 15.73 9.74
CA ARG A 235 1.93 14.86 9.05
C ARG A 235 2.12 13.52 9.75
N ARG A 236 1.04 12.98 10.29
CA ARG A 236 1.05 11.79 11.14
C ARG A 236 0.08 10.75 10.61
N LEU A 237 0.55 9.51 10.54
CA LEU A 237 -0.31 8.35 10.33
C LEU A 237 -0.81 7.83 11.68
N THR A 238 -2.11 7.65 11.82
CA THR A 238 -2.74 7.06 13.00
C THR A 238 -3.39 5.73 12.62
N LEU A 239 -3.03 4.68 13.36
CA LEU A 239 -3.57 3.33 13.21
C LEU A 239 -4.21 2.89 14.53
N GLU A 240 -5.39 2.29 14.43
CA GLU A 240 -6.06 1.65 15.56
C GLU A 240 -6.29 0.18 15.26
N PHE A 241 -5.86 -0.67 16.20
CA PHE A 241 -6.03 -2.11 16.16
C PHE A 241 -6.87 -2.57 17.35
N GLN A 242 -7.79 -3.50 17.10
CA GLN A 242 -8.55 -4.20 18.12
C GLN A 242 -8.39 -5.70 17.92
N LEU A 243 -7.83 -6.38 18.91
CA LEU A 243 -7.57 -7.81 18.90
C LEU A 243 -8.51 -8.48 19.88
N GLU A 244 -9.23 -9.51 19.42
CA GLU A 244 -10.01 -10.38 20.32
C GLU A 244 -9.04 -11.30 21.09
N VAL A 245 -9.32 -11.59 22.37
CA VAL A 245 -8.45 -12.47 23.19
C VAL A 245 -8.15 -13.80 22.48
N ASN A 246 -9.17 -14.40 21.87
CA ASN A 246 -9.06 -15.67 21.14
C ASN A 246 -8.06 -15.65 19.97
N ASP A 247 -7.73 -14.46 19.47
CA ASP A 247 -6.74 -14.27 18.40
C ASP A 247 -5.33 -14.01 18.95
N VAL A 248 -5.23 -13.57 20.20
CA VAL A 248 -3.98 -13.27 20.91
C VAL A 248 -3.36 -14.51 21.56
N ILE A 249 -4.19 -15.42 22.10
CA ILE A 249 -3.72 -16.54 22.93
C ILE A 249 -3.12 -17.72 22.15
N ARG A 250 -3.12 -17.66 20.81
CA ARG A 250 -2.65 -18.72 19.91
C ARG A 250 -1.86 -18.15 18.74
N LYS A 251 -1.13 -19.05 18.07
CA LYS A 251 -0.44 -18.77 16.81
C LYS A 251 -1.38 -18.99 15.63
N TRP A 252 -1.07 -18.32 14.53
CA TRP A 252 -1.76 -18.39 13.25
C TRP A 252 -0.77 -18.77 12.15
N GLY A 253 -1.22 -19.55 11.16
CA GLY A 253 -0.35 -19.88 10.04
C GLY A 253 0.02 -18.64 9.20
N LYS A 254 1.28 -18.60 8.75
CA LYS A 254 1.92 -17.42 8.13
C LYS A 254 2.55 -17.69 6.78
N ALA A 255 3.25 -18.81 6.62
CA ALA A 255 3.92 -19.16 5.37
C ALA A 255 4.19 -20.65 5.28
N ILE A 256 4.35 -21.16 4.05
CA ILE A 256 4.90 -22.49 3.81
C ILE A 256 6.41 -22.34 3.60
N LEU A 257 7.20 -22.98 4.45
CA LEU A 257 8.63 -23.06 4.32
C LEU A 257 9.00 -24.36 3.61
N LYS A 258 9.91 -24.26 2.63
CA LYS A 258 10.47 -25.42 1.92
C LYS A 258 11.98 -25.46 2.12
N THR A 259 12.48 -26.47 2.81
CA THR A 259 13.90 -26.70 3.04
C THR A 259 14.29 -28.05 2.46
N GLY A 260 14.81 -28.06 1.23
CA GLY A 260 14.97 -29.30 0.46
C GLY A 260 13.61 -29.92 0.16
N ASP A 261 13.43 -31.18 0.56
CA ASP A 261 12.16 -31.92 0.42
C ASP A 261 11.20 -31.72 1.60
N GLU A 262 11.64 -31.07 2.68
CA GLU A 262 10.82 -30.84 3.87
C GLU A 262 9.93 -29.60 3.69
N VAL A 263 8.64 -29.77 3.98
CA VAL A 263 7.63 -28.71 3.95
C VAL A 263 7.11 -28.50 5.36
N SER A 264 7.25 -27.29 5.88
CA SER A 264 6.74 -26.92 7.21
C SER A 264 5.88 -25.65 7.15
N LEU A 265 4.97 -25.51 8.11
CA LEU A 265 4.16 -24.31 8.30
C LEU A 265 4.90 -23.38 9.27
N GLU A 266 5.19 -22.17 8.83
CA GLU A 266 5.54 -21.08 9.73
C GLU A 266 4.27 -20.56 10.40
N GLU A 267 4.33 -20.38 11.71
CA GLU A 267 3.24 -19.83 12.53
C GLU A 267 3.77 -18.69 13.39
N ASP A 268 2.93 -17.70 13.64
CA ASP A 268 3.30 -16.50 14.41
C ASP A 268 2.12 -15.98 15.23
N TYR A 269 2.40 -15.15 16.24
CA TYR A 269 1.34 -14.49 17.01
C TYR A 269 0.85 -13.25 16.27
N LEU A 270 -0.45 -12.97 16.35
CA LEU A 270 -1.05 -11.81 15.68
C LEU A 270 -0.39 -10.49 16.10
N ILE A 271 -0.08 -10.34 17.40
CA ILE A 271 0.60 -9.14 17.90
C ILE A 271 2.00 -8.97 17.30
N ASP A 272 2.73 -10.07 17.13
CA ASP A 272 4.10 -10.04 16.62
C ASP A 272 4.09 -9.66 15.13
N GLU A 273 3.12 -10.16 14.34
CA GLU A 273 2.91 -9.72 12.95
C GLU A 273 2.53 -8.24 12.87
N ILE A 274 1.65 -7.74 13.75
CA ILE A 274 1.31 -6.30 13.78
C ILE A 274 2.55 -5.45 14.06
N LEU A 275 3.38 -5.83 15.04
CA LEU A 275 4.60 -5.10 15.37
C LEU A 275 5.64 -5.16 14.23
N ASP A 276 5.82 -6.32 13.59
CA ASP A 276 6.71 -6.45 12.41
C ASP A 276 6.19 -5.60 11.22
N ARG A 277 4.87 -5.46 11.05
CA ARG A 277 4.24 -4.59 10.05
C ARG A 277 4.46 -3.11 10.35
N LEU A 278 4.32 -2.70 11.62
CA LEU A 278 4.63 -1.34 12.05
C LEU A 278 6.12 -1.00 11.83
N ASP A 279 7.03 -1.94 12.09
CA ASP A 279 8.45 -1.79 11.76
C ASP A 279 8.69 -1.61 10.26
N LYS A 280 8.03 -2.43 9.43
CA LYS A 280 8.07 -2.29 7.96
C LYS A 280 7.58 -0.93 7.52
N MET A 281 6.42 -0.51 8.01
CA MET A 281 5.81 0.76 7.66
C MET A 281 6.68 1.96 8.07
N ASN A 282 7.34 1.92 9.24
CA ASN A 282 8.28 2.97 9.64
C ASN A 282 9.55 3.00 8.76
N ARG A 283 10.04 1.83 8.29
CA ARG A 283 11.12 1.79 7.31
C ARG A 283 10.69 2.41 5.98
N GLU A 284 9.49 2.09 5.50
CA GLU A 284 8.92 2.68 4.29
C GLU A 284 8.70 4.19 4.43
N ARG A 285 8.27 4.66 5.61
CA ARG A 285 8.17 6.10 5.96
C ARG A 285 9.52 6.80 5.81
N LYS A 286 10.55 6.31 6.50
CA LYS A 286 11.92 6.85 6.44
C LYS A 286 12.43 6.86 5.00
N TYR A 287 12.20 5.77 4.28
CA TYR A 287 12.65 5.59 2.90
C TYR A 287 11.97 6.58 1.93
N CYS A 288 10.65 6.68 1.95
CA CYS A 288 9.89 7.56 1.07
C CYS A 288 10.13 9.05 1.39
N ASN A 289 10.31 9.40 2.68
CA ASN A 289 10.65 10.75 3.12
C ASN A 289 11.97 11.27 2.54
N ILE A 290 12.87 10.41 2.04
CA ILE A 290 14.10 10.85 1.34
C ILE A 290 13.74 11.55 0.01
N TYR A 291 12.72 11.02 -0.69
CA TYR A 291 12.37 11.41 -2.05
C TYR A 291 11.17 12.37 -2.13
N SER A 292 10.40 12.49 -1.04
CA SER A 292 9.24 13.38 -0.95
C SER A 292 9.54 14.78 -0.41
N ARG A 293 10.78 15.04 0.04
CA ARG A 293 11.17 16.29 0.72
C ARG A 293 10.74 17.51 -0.09
N GLY A 294 10.08 18.45 0.59
CA GLY A 294 9.56 19.69 -0.01
C GLY A 294 8.18 19.54 -0.67
N VAL A 295 7.61 18.33 -0.72
CA VAL A 295 6.25 18.09 -1.23
C VAL A 295 5.35 17.54 -0.13
N TYR A 296 5.73 16.41 0.47
CA TYR A 296 5.10 15.89 1.67
C TYR A 296 6.13 15.26 2.59
N ALA A 297 5.78 15.11 3.86
CA ALA A 297 6.58 14.37 4.82
C ALA A 297 5.64 13.69 5.79
N VAL A 298 6.00 12.49 6.23
CA VAL A 298 5.32 11.78 7.30
C VAL A 298 6.27 11.77 8.50
N GLU A 299 5.97 12.62 9.47
CA GLU A 299 6.84 12.87 10.63
C GLU A 299 6.76 11.70 11.63
N SER A 300 5.58 11.09 11.78
CA SER A 300 5.39 9.96 12.70
C SER A 300 4.27 8.99 12.32
N ILE A 301 4.34 7.80 12.92
CA ILE A 301 3.27 6.79 12.94
C ILE A 301 2.88 6.52 14.39
N ARG A 302 1.60 6.71 14.70
CA ARG A 302 1.01 6.40 16.00
C ARG A 302 0.09 5.20 15.86
N ALA A 303 0.40 4.12 16.58
CA ALA A 303 -0.44 2.92 16.62
C ALA A 303 -1.03 2.73 18.02
N THR A 304 -2.34 2.53 18.09
CA THR A 304 -3.04 2.12 19.31
C THR A 304 -3.46 0.66 19.12
N ILE A 305 -3.09 -0.23 20.04
CA ILE A 305 -3.45 -1.64 19.97
C ILE A 305 -4.15 -2.04 21.27
N ARG A 306 -5.41 -2.48 21.17
CA ARG A 306 -6.21 -2.93 22.32
C ARG A 306 -6.56 -4.40 22.18
N VAL A 307 -6.40 -5.14 23.27
CA VAL A 307 -6.94 -6.49 23.44
C VAL A 307 -8.29 -6.37 24.13
N VAL A 308 -9.32 -6.97 23.54
CA VAL A 308 -10.71 -6.90 24.02
C VAL A 308 -11.29 -8.28 24.23
N ASP A 309 -12.22 -8.39 25.18
CA ASP A 309 -13.05 -9.58 25.38
C ASP A 309 -14.22 -9.67 24.38
N ASP A 310 -15.10 -10.65 24.62
CA ASP A 310 -16.29 -10.90 23.79
C ASP A 310 -17.34 -9.78 23.90
N GLU A 311 -17.32 -8.97 24.97
CA GLU A 311 -18.19 -7.80 25.17
C GLU A 311 -17.58 -6.51 24.59
N LEU A 312 -16.36 -6.60 24.02
CA LEU A 312 -15.55 -5.50 23.50
C LEU A 312 -14.95 -4.60 24.57
N ASP A 313 -14.95 -5.03 25.83
CA ASP A 313 -14.28 -4.30 26.90
C ASP A 313 -12.76 -4.47 26.78
N THR A 314 -12.04 -3.36 27.01
CA THR A 314 -10.58 -3.36 26.88
C THR A 314 -9.95 -4.03 28.08
N LEU A 315 -9.34 -5.20 27.85
CA LEU A 315 -8.58 -5.92 28.85
C LEU A 315 -7.15 -5.41 28.98
N GLU A 316 -6.55 -4.99 27.86
CA GLU A 316 -5.17 -4.51 27.81
C GLU A 316 -4.97 -3.53 26.66
N GLU A 317 -4.23 -2.46 26.90
CA GLU A 317 -3.72 -1.57 25.86
C GLU A 317 -2.20 -1.75 25.75
N ILE A 318 -1.70 -2.00 24.54
CA ILE A 318 -0.28 -2.27 24.31
C ILE A 318 0.45 -0.93 24.12
N PRO A 319 1.49 -0.65 24.91
CA PRO A 319 2.16 0.65 24.92
C PRO A 319 3.15 0.79 23.75
N VAL A 320 2.64 0.80 22.52
CA VAL A 320 3.47 0.99 21.32
C VAL A 320 3.99 2.43 21.29
N PRO A 321 5.33 2.64 21.27
CA PRO A 321 5.87 3.98 21.16
C PRO A 321 5.53 4.58 19.79
N GLU A 322 5.34 5.90 19.76
CA GLU A 322 5.17 6.61 18.49
C GLU A 322 6.45 6.49 17.64
N LEU A 323 6.30 6.04 16.40
CA LEU A 323 7.42 5.78 15.50
C LEU A 323 7.75 7.07 14.75
N MET A 324 8.84 7.70 15.15
CA MET A 324 9.35 8.93 14.55
C MET A 324 10.87 8.84 14.37
N ASP A 325 11.47 9.84 13.72
CA ASP A 325 12.92 9.93 13.64
C ASP A 325 13.48 10.33 15.01
N ALA A 326 14.38 9.52 15.57
CA ALA A 326 15.06 9.85 16.80
C ALA A 326 16.12 10.93 16.54
N GLY A 327 16.29 11.83 17.50
CA GLY A 327 17.39 12.79 17.48
C GLY A 327 18.75 12.09 17.59
N TYR A 328 19.82 12.77 17.18
CA TYR A 328 21.17 12.23 17.31
C TYR A 328 21.61 12.15 18.78
N PRO A 329 22.23 11.04 19.25
CA PRO A 329 22.51 9.81 18.50
C PRO A 329 21.29 8.87 18.43
N ASP A 330 21.04 8.32 17.24
CA ASP A 330 20.04 7.25 17.05
C ASP A 330 20.72 5.89 17.24
N GLU A 331 20.64 5.35 18.45
CA GLU A 331 21.19 4.03 18.81
C GLU A 331 20.15 2.91 18.66
N ASP A 332 18.88 3.24 18.36
CA ASP A 332 17.74 2.32 18.45
C ASP A 332 17.36 1.75 17.07
N ASN A 333 18.15 0.78 16.61
CA ASN A 333 17.91 0.03 15.37
C ASN A 333 17.22 -1.33 15.59
N GLY A 334 16.75 -1.61 16.81
CA GLY A 334 16.10 -2.88 17.16
C GLY A 334 14.69 -2.99 16.57
N LYS A 335 14.17 -4.22 16.41
CA LYS A 335 12.75 -4.43 16.10
C LYS A 335 11.88 -3.96 17.27
N LEU A 336 10.66 -3.49 16.99
CA LEU A 336 9.71 -3.07 18.03
C LEU A 336 9.47 -4.15 19.07
N ARG A 337 9.25 -5.40 18.64
CA ARG A 337 9.00 -6.54 19.53
C ARG A 337 10.19 -6.90 20.44
N ASP A 338 11.39 -6.45 20.08
CA ASP A 338 12.62 -6.74 20.85
C ASP A 338 12.92 -5.65 21.90
N LYS A 339 12.18 -4.52 21.88
CA LYS A 339 12.35 -3.42 22.84
C LYS A 339 11.85 -3.84 24.22
N ASP A 340 12.62 -3.51 25.25
CA ASP A 340 12.37 -4.00 26.63
C ASP A 340 10.95 -3.68 27.14
N GLY A 341 10.36 -2.54 26.74
CA GLY A 341 9.00 -2.16 27.10
C GLY A 341 7.89 -2.96 26.39
N LEU A 342 8.18 -3.60 25.26
CA LEU A 342 7.20 -4.36 24.47
C LEU A 342 7.34 -5.88 24.63
N ARG A 343 8.47 -6.40 25.12
CA ARG A 343 8.66 -7.87 25.28
C ARG A 343 7.57 -8.56 26.10
N ALA A 344 7.04 -7.89 27.13
CA ALA A 344 5.95 -8.41 27.95
C ALA A 344 4.59 -8.45 27.22
N TYR A 345 4.51 -7.81 26.05
CA TYR A 345 3.34 -7.69 25.19
C TYR A 345 3.50 -8.46 23.87
N CYS A 346 4.51 -9.32 23.76
CA CYS A 346 4.79 -10.10 22.57
C CYS A 346 4.56 -11.59 22.80
N GLY A 347 4.32 -12.30 21.71
CA GLY A 347 4.24 -13.76 21.63
C GLY A 347 3.59 -14.47 22.81
N GLU A 348 4.32 -15.47 23.35
CA GLU A 348 3.87 -16.32 24.46
C GLU A 348 3.61 -15.54 25.75
N ALA A 349 4.32 -14.44 26.01
CA ALA A 349 4.15 -13.66 27.23
C ALA A 349 2.77 -12.99 27.28
N LEU A 350 2.37 -12.33 26.18
CA LEU A 350 1.02 -11.76 26.08
C LEU A 350 -0.04 -12.86 26.08
N ALA A 351 0.20 -13.96 25.37
CA ALA A 351 -0.73 -15.09 25.32
C ALA A 351 -0.99 -15.70 26.70
N ALA A 352 0.05 -15.89 27.52
CA ALA A 352 -0.08 -16.39 28.89
C ALA A 352 -0.86 -15.39 29.76
N LYS A 353 -0.50 -14.10 29.70
CA LYS A 353 -1.18 -13.03 30.45
C LYS A 353 -2.67 -12.93 30.15
N MET A 354 -3.07 -13.16 28.88
CA MET A 354 -4.47 -13.10 28.47
C MET A 354 -5.24 -14.38 28.82
N LYS A 355 -4.61 -15.56 28.80
CA LYS A 355 -5.25 -16.82 29.23
C LYS A 355 -5.71 -16.79 30.69
N ASP A 356 -5.01 -16.05 31.55
CA ASP A 356 -5.39 -15.89 32.96
C ASP A 356 -6.58 -14.92 33.16
N ARG A 357 -7.03 -14.25 32.10
CA ARG A 357 -8.09 -13.22 32.12
C ARG A 357 -9.38 -13.62 31.40
N THR A 358 -9.33 -14.71 30.64
CA THR A 358 -10.49 -15.46 30.10
C THR A 358 -10.87 -16.59 31.02
#